data_AF-A0A7D5Z2E6-F1
#
_entry.id   AF-A0A7D5Z2E6-F1
#
_cell.length_a   1.000
_cell.length_b   1.000
_cell.length_c   1.000
_cell.angle_alpha   90.00
_cell.angle_beta   90.00
_cell.angle_gamma   90.00
#
_symmetry.space_group_name_H-M   'P 1'
#
loop_
_entity.id
_entity.type
_entity.pdbx_description
1 polymer ?
#
loop_
_entity_poly.entity_id
_entity_poly.type
_entity_poly.pdbx_seq_one_letter_code
_entity_poly.pdbx_strand_id
1 'polypeptide(L)'
;MEPSSPDAASFTLCPIIQDLVRTRFAVPGSIFLVEDIQTIALTESRRWQVIRLLLGDGELCIQALLADSMHRFVHTRDITVGSYVCVQDFQLRQRTTAADAGKPQQQMVYLVVHDVKTLGCNDDVRRMHDEQQLADEAASPAGSGASTPTKPEPAGQAPGDGDEFEDDDDDDDMEGAFDEFEALAFPASKTPAPAHPSKPALPVALPRDWHDVQTPLKLTTLRAIPNLPYRQNWSCNVLAIVASLSAVESCHLPPYRQRTARITDPSTAKQVHLAVFLDPDEFNPRVGSAVLLTGVKNHRFDGGSLKKYASDRGRGRWWFQDPWELAWCDVRGIKDWWAEMEAYFASQLSEEVVGGDV
;
A
#
# COMPACT_ATOMS: atom_id res chain seq x y z
N MET A 1 -35.40 20.44 -14.93
CA MET A 1 -34.70 20.68 -13.64
C MET A 1 -34.33 19.32 -13.11
N GLU A 2 -33.17 18.82 -13.49
CA GLU A 2 -32.57 17.65 -12.83
C GLU A 2 -32.17 18.06 -11.41
N PRO A 3 -32.49 17.27 -10.38
CA PRO A 3 -31.97 17.52 -9.05
C PRO A 3 -30.48 17.21 -9.04
N SER A 4 -29.69 18.25 -8.81
CA SER A 4 -28.27 18.18 -8.50
C SER A 4 -28.02 17.16 -7.38
N SER A 5 -27.21 16.14 -7.67
CA SER A 5 -26.72 15.19 -6.68
C SER A 5 -26.16 15.92 -5.45
N PRO A 6 -26.51 15.48 -4.23
CA PRO A 6 -26.07 16.16 -3.01
C PRO A 6 -24.55 16.06 -2.89
N ASP A 7 -23.97 17.20 -2.56
CA ASP A 7 -22.58 17.49 -2.18
C ASP A 7 -21.60 16.32 -2.18
N ALA A 8 -20.57 16.44 -3.02
CA ALA A 8 -19.26 15.86 -2.78
C ALA A 8 -18.64 16.52 -1.53
N ALA A 9 -19.21 16.22 -0.35
CA ALA A 9 -18.60 16.56 0.92
C ALA A 9 -17.27 15.83 0.97
N SER A 10 -16.17 16.58 0.99
CA SER A 10 -14.84 16.04 1.23
C SER A 10 -14.86 15.35 2.60
N PHE A 11 -14.94 14.03 2.61
CA PHE A 11 -14.86 13.25 3.85
C PHE A 11 -13.43 13.36 4.39
N THR A 12 -13.27 14.01 5.54
CA THR A 12 -12.00 14.04 6.27
C THR A 12 -11.90 12.76 7.10
N LEU A 13 -10.90 11.93 6.82
CA LEU A 13 -10.61 10.76 7.64
C LEU A 13 -10.10 11.19 9.01
N CYS A 14 -10.67 10.61 10.07
CA CYS A 14 -10.17 10.78 11.43
C CYS A 14 -9.22 9.63 11.76
N PRO A 15 -8.01 9.90 12.30
CA PRO A 15 -7.11 8.85 12.75
C PRO A 15 -7.74 8.09 13.92
N ILE A 16 -8.05 6.82 13.71
CA ILE A 16 -8.77 5.97 14.68
C ILE A 16 -8.12 4.61 14.88
N ILE A 17 -7.26 4.16 13.96
CA ILE A 17 -6.67 2.82 13.98
C ILE A 17 -5.72 2.68 15.16
N GLN A 18 -4.96 3.73 15.51
CA GLN A 18 -4.07 3.70 16.66
C GLN A 18 -4.86 3.50 17.97
N ASP A 19 -5.96 4.24 18.14
CA ASP A 19 -6.83 4.11 19.31
C ASP A 19 -7.61 2.79 19.31
N LEU A 20 -8.06 2.33 18.15
CA LEU A 20 -8.71 1.04 17.97
C LEU A 20 -7.78 -0.12 18.38
N VAL A 21 -6.52 -0.10 17.97
CA VAL A 21 -5.53 -1.13 18.38
C VAL A 21 -5.23 -1.06 19.88
N ARG A 22 -5.13 0.17 20.44
CA ARG A 22 -4.82 0.39 21.86
C ARG A 22 -5.98 0.02 22.79
N THR A 23 -7.19 0.44 22.44
CA THR A 23 -8.37 0.31 23.31
C THR A 23 -9.18 -0.94 23.01
N ARG A 24 -9.01 -1.53 21.82
CA ARG A 24 -9.83 -2.63 21.29
C ARG A 24 -11.30 -2.26 21.10
N PHE A 25 -11.62 -0.97 21.17
CA PHE A 25 -12.93 -0.43 20.85
C PHE A 25 -12.77 0.45 19.61
N ALA A 26 -13.57 0.22 18.57
CA ALA A 26 -13.79 1.27 17.58
C ALA A 26 -15.10 1.97 17.86
N VAL A 27 -15.12 3.24 17.48
CA VAL A 27 -16.35 4.03 17.49
C VAL A 27 -17.24 3.51 16.37
N PRO A 28 -18.45 3.00 16.64
CA PRO A 28 -19.37 2.59 15.59
C PRO A 28 -19.61 3.74 14.60
N GLY A 29 -19.62 3.43 13.30
CA GLY A 29 -19.68 4.45 12.25
C GLY A 29 -18.31 5.02 11.84
N SER A 30 -17.23 4.35 12.23
CA SER A 30 -15.86 4.67 11.82
C SER A 30 -15.72 4.67 10.30
N ILE A 31 -15.19 5.75 9.76
CA ILE A 31 -14.99 5.92 8.31
C ILE A 31 -13.55 5.56 7.96
N PHE A 32 -13.40 4.66 7.00
CA PHE A 32 -12.13 4.26 6.42
C PHE A 32 -12.12 4.51 4.93
N LEU A 33 -10.94 4.67 4.36
CA LEU A 33 -10.73 4.62 2.93
C LEU A 33 -10.30 3.21 2.52
N VAL A 34 -10.90 2.68 1.47
CA VAL A 34 -10.46 1.43 0.85
C VAL A 34 -9.23 1.70 0.00
N GLU A 35 -8.07 1.27 0.48
CA GLU A 35 -6.77 1.51 -0.13
C GLU A 35 -6.34 0.37 -1.09
N ASP A 36 -6.81 -0.85 -0.83
CA ASP A 36 -6.57 -2.04 -1.66
C ASP A 36 -7.70 -3.06 -1.47
N ILE A 37 -7.97 -3.88 -2.50
CA ILE A 37 -8.93 -4.99 -2.46
C ILE A 37 -8.25 -6.22 -3.07
N GLN A 38 -8.17 -7.30 -2.29
CA GLN A 38 -7.61 -8.58 -2.71
C GLN A 38 -8.68 -9.66 -2.63
N THR A 39 -9.00 -10.28 -3.76
CA THR A 39 -9.87 -11.45 -3.84
C THR A 39 -9.03 -12.70 -4.00
N ILE A 40 -9.07 -13.59 -3.01
CA ILE A 40 -8.30 -14.84 -2.97
C ILE A 40 -9.29 -15.99 -3.14
N ALA A 41 -9.22 -16.73 -4.24
CA ALA A 41 -10.01 -17.94 -4.41
C ALA A 41 -9.45 -19.06 -3.53
N LEU A 42 -10.29 -19.65 -2.68
CA LEU A 42 -9.92 -20.74 -1.77
C LEU A 42 -10.02 -22.12 -2.43
N THR A 43 -10.76 -22.22 -3.52
CA THR A 43 -10.98 -23.47 -4.26
C THR A 43 -10.71 -23.26 -5.75
N GLU A 44 -10.28 -24.31 -6.45
CA GLU A 44 -10.09 -24.28 -7.91
C GLU A 44 -11.38 -23.94 -8.65
N SER A 45 -12.53 -24.31 -8.08
CA SER A 45 -13.86 -23.96 -8.57
C SER A 45 -14.22 -22.49 -8.42
N ARG A 46 -13.41 -21.69 -7.70
CA ARG A 46 -13.66 -20.28 -7.31
C ARG A 46 -14.98 -20.04 -6.59
N ARG A 47 -15.65 -21.10 -6.12
CA ARG A 47 -16.92 -21.01 -5.41
C ARG A 47 -16.76 -20.38 -4.02
N TRP A 48 -15.60 -20.61 -3.42
CA TRP A 48 -15.19 -20.03 -2.14
C TRP A 48 -14.08 -19.03 -2.37
N GLN A 49 -14.26 -17.81 -1.90
CA GLN A 49 -13.30 -16.73 -2.05
C GLN A 49 -13.25 -15.90 -0.77
N VAL A 50 -12.06 -15.45 -0.40
CA VAL A 50 -11.84 -14.46 0.65
C VAL A 50 -11.68 -13.10 0.00
N ILE A 51 -12.37 -12.09 0.51
CA ILE A 51 -12.11 -10.71 0.14
C ILE A 51 -11.44 -9.99 1.30
N ARG A 52 -10.20 -9.56 1.08
CA ARG A 52 -9.41 -8.78 2.01
C ARG A 52 -9.34 -7.34 1.54
N LEU A 53 -9.69 -6.43 2.43
CA LEU A 53 -9.58 -4.99 2.24
C LEU A 53 -8.38 -4.46 3.00
N LEU A 54 -7.72 -3.44 2.44
CA LEU A 54 -6.83 -2.56 3.21
C LEU A 54 -7.60 -1.28 3.53
N LEU A 55 -7.85 -1.03 4.81
CA LEU A 55 -8.61 0.11 5.29
C LEU A 55 -7.67 1.14 5.91
N GLY A 56 -7.69 2.36 5.37
CA GLY A 56 -6.89 3.49 5.87
C GLY A 56 -7.72 4.51 6.62
N ASP A 57 -7.19 5.06 7.72
CA ASP A 57 -7.79 6.19 8.46
C ASP A 57 -7.11 7.53 8.14
N GLY A 58 -6.27 7.54 7.10
CA GLY A 58 -5.49 8.70 6.68
C GLY A 58 -4.10 8.79 7.31
N GLU A 59 -3.82 8.04 8.38
CA GLU A 59 -2.49 7.96 9.01
C GLU A 59 -1.95 6.53 8.96
N LEU A 60 -2.72 5.60 9.52
CA LEU A 60 -2.43 4.17 9.58
C LEU A 60 -3.35 3.40 8.64
N CYS A 61 -3.00 2.13 8.42
CA CYS A 61 -3.87 1.18 7.74
C CYS A 61 -3.99 -0.09 8.55
N ILE A 62 -5.16 -0.70 8.44
CA ILE A 62 -5.49 -1.97 9.04
C ILE A 62 -6.07 -2.87 7.97
N GLN A 63 -5.75 -4.15 8.06
CA GLN A 63 -6.33 -5.12 7.14
C GLN A 63 -7.68 -5.56 7.66
N ALA A 64 -8.60 -5.81 6.73
CA ALA A 64 -9.94 -6.27 7.04
C ALA A 64 -10.30 -7.48 6.18
N LEU A 65 -10.91 -8.49 6.77
CA LEU A 65 -11.61 -9.56 6.07
C LEU A 65 -13.06 -9.17 5.95
N LEU A 66 -13.58 -9.18 4.73
CA LEU A 66 -14.98 -8.88 4.45
C LEU A 66 -15.80 -10.17 4.58
N ALA A 67 -16.85 -10.15 5.40
CA ALA A 67 -17.76 -11.27 5.54
C ALA A 67 -18.45 -11.62 4.21
N ASP A 68 -18.79 -12.89 4.02
CA ASP A 68 -19.36 -13.42 2.78
C ASP A 68 -20.66 -12.71 2.35
N SER A 69 -21.49 -12.33 3.31
CA SER A 69 -22.71 -11.53 3.10
C SER A 69 -22.45 -10.20 2.38
N MET A 70 -21.23 -9.68 2.49
CA MET A 70 -20.82 -8.39 1.95
C MET A 70 -19.99 -8.51 0.66
N HIS A 71 -19.59 -9.72 0.24
CA HIS A 71 -18.79 -9.90 -0.98
C HIS A 71 -19.47 -9.34 -2.23
N ARG A 72 -20.81 -9.44 -2.28
CA ARG A 72 -21.61 -8.92 -3.39
C ARG A 72 -21.27 -7.46 -3.73
N PHE A 73 -20.99 -6.63 -2.73
CA PHE A 73 -20.70 -5.20 -2.91
C PHE A 73 -19.36 -4.96 -3.61
N VAL A 74 -18.41 -5.89 -3.48
CA VAL A 74 -17.14 -5.85 -4.21
C VAL A 74 -17.33 -6.36 -5.63
N HIS A 75 -18.12 -7.42 -5.84
CA HIS A 75 -18.42 -7.94 -7.18
C HIS A 75 -19.25 -6.99 -8.03
N THR A 76 -20.22 -6.29 -7.43
CA THR A 76 -21.04 -5.26 -8.10
C THR A 76 -20.29 -3.94 -8.28
N ARG A 77 -19.08 -3.81 -7.71
CA ARG A 77 -18.27 -2.58 -7.68
C ARG A 77 -18.91 -1.43 -6.90
N ASP A 78 -19.76 -1.73 -5.93
CA ASP A 78 -20.25 -0.75 -4.94
C ASP A 78 -19.16 -0.39 -3.91
N ILE A 79 -18.21 -1.30 -3.70
CA ILE A 79 -16.97 -1.08 -2.95
C ILE A 79 -15.80 -1.27 -3.91
N THR A 80 -15.02 -0.20 -4.11
CA THR A 80 -13.85 -0.19 -4.97
C THR A 80 -12.68 0.48 -4.26
N VAL A 81 -11.47 0.30 -4.79
CA VAL A 81 -10.32 1.10 -4.33
C VAL A 81 -10.64 2.58 -4.49
N GLY A 82 -10.39 3.36 -3.44
CA GLY A 82 -10.76 4.76 -3.34
C GLY A 82 -12.15 5.00 -2.77
N SER A 83 -12.96 3.99 -2.48
CA SER A 83 -14.25 4.16 -1.78
C SER A 83 -14.04 4.56 -0.33
N TYR A 84 -14.80 5.55 0.15
CA TYR A 84 -14.97 5.80 1.57
C TYR A 84 -16.03 4.86 2.11
N VAL A 85 -15.68 4.10 3.14
CA VAL A 85 -16.54 3.09 3.74
C VAL A 85 -16.73 3.36 5.23
N CYS A 86 -17.98 3.36 5.67
CA CYS A 86 -18.36 3.40 7.06
C CYS A 86 -18.52 1.96 7.56
N VAL A 87 -17.67 1.54 8.48
CA VAL A 87 -17.77 0.21 9.09
C VAL A 87 -18.78 0.31 10.25
N GLN A 88 -19.88 -0.43 10.14
CA GLN A 88 -20.96 -0.42 11.12
C GLN A 88 -20.80 -1.54 12.14
N ASP A 89 -20.46 -2.74 11.66
CA ASP A 89 -20.26 -3.92 12.47
C ASP A 89 -18.96 -4.63 12.09
N PHE A 90 -18.12 -4.90 13.10
CA PHE A 90 -16.83 -5.53 12.92
C PHE A 90 -16.33 -6.16 14.22
N GLN A 91 -15.38 -7.09 14.08
CA GLN A 91 -14.64 -7.68 15.19
C GLN A 91 -13.13 -7.45 15.00
N LEU A 92 -12.43 -7.11 16.08
CA LEU A 92 -10.98 -6.98 16.07
C LEU A 92 -10.34 -8.32 16.44
N ARG A 93 -9.56 -8.90 15.53
CA ARG A 93 -8.83 -10.16 15.77
C ARG A 93 -7.32 -9.91 15.83
N GLN A 94 -6.64 -10.72 16.64
CA GLN A 94 -5.17 -10.71 16.76
C GLN A 94 -4.64 -12.10 16.45
N ARG A 95 -3.61 -12.17 15.62
CA ARG A 95 -2.93 -13.41 15.28
C ARG A 95 -1.44 -13.31 15.56
N THR A 96 -0.92 -14.28 16.30
CA THR A 96 0.52 -14.46 16.45
C THR A 96 1.03 -15.22 15.24
N THR A 97 1.80 -14.57 14.37
CA THR A 97 2.48 -15.27 13.29
C THR A 97 3.61 -16.12 13.88
N ALA A 98 3.69 -17.39 13.46
CA ALA A 98 4.69 -18.31 13.97
C ALA A 98 6.11 -17.80 13.68
N ALA A 99 7.01 -17.93 14.65
CA ALA A 99 8.42 -17.60 14.48
C ALA A 99 9.03 -18.50 13.40
N ASP A 100 9.19 -17.98 12.19
CA ASP A 100 10.02 -18.63 11.18
C ASP A 100 11.49 -18.44 11.57
N ALA A 101 12.33 -19.44 11.31
CA ALA A 101 13.70 -19.51 11.82
C ALA A 101 14.48 -18.20 11.55
N GLY A 102 14.66 -17.37 12.59
CA GLY A 102 15.40 -16.12 12.55
C GLY A 102 14.58 -14.82 12.48
N LYS A 103 13.23 -14.85 12.53
CA LYS A 103 12.40 -13.64 12.67
C LYS A 103 11.69 -13.60 14.04
N PRO A 104 11.63 -12.44 14.72
CA PRO A 104 10.83 -12.30 15.94
C PRO A 104 9.35 -12.58 15.64
N GLN A 105 8.64 -13.15 16.60
CA GLN A 105 7.17 -13.34 16.52
C GLN A 105 6.52 -11.99 16.21
N GLN A 106 5.78 -11.91 15.11
CA GLN A 106 5.01 -10.71 14.78
C GLN A 106 3.56 -10.92 15.17
N GLN A 107 3.08 -10.10 16.10
CA GLN A 107 1.67 -10.01 16.42
C GLN A 107 0.98 -9.15 15.36
N MET A 108 0.03 -9.74 14.65
CA MET A 108 -0.73 -9.09 13.60
C MET A 108 -2.14 -8.82 14.08
N VAL A 109 -2.65 -7.61 13.84
CA VAL A 109 -4.02 -7.21 14.19
C VAL A 109 -4.77 -6.90 12.90
N TYR A 110 -6.00 -7.41 12.79
CA TYR A 110 -6.84 -7.19 11.63
C TYR A 110 -8.33 -7.17 12.02
N LEU A 111 -9.17 -6.64 11.14
CA LEU A 111 -10.61 -6.53 11.33
C LEU A 111 -11.34 -7.66 10.60
N VAL A 112 -12.42 -8.14 11.17
CA VAL A 112 -13.46 -8.90 10.47
C VAL A 112 -14.64 -7.96 10.32
N VAL A 113 -15.02 -7.61 9.10
CA VAL A 113 -16.07 -6.63 8.82
C VAL A 113 -17.34 -7.37 8.40
N HIS A 114 -18.37 -7.26 9.22
CA HIS A 114 -19.67 -7.90 9.02
C HIS A 114 -20.66 -6.97 8.32
N ASP A 115 -20.56 -5.66 8.58
CA ASP A 115 -21.39 -4.66 7.91
C ASP A 115 -20.59 -3.39 7.56
N VAL A 116 -20.81 -2.91 6.34
CA VAL A 116 -20.12 -1.77 5.75
C VAL A 116 -21.03 -1.01 4.81
N LYS A 117 -20.94 0.31 4.85
CA LYS A 117 -21.69 1.22 3.98
C LYS A 117 -20.75 2.11 3.19
N THR A 118 -20.85 2.09 1.86
CA THR A 118 -20.13 3.05 1.00
C THR A 118 -20.73 4.45 1.17
N LEU A 119 -19.90 5.42 1.52
CA LEU A 119 -20.29 6.83 1.72
C LEU A 119 -19.96 7.72 0.51
N GLY A 120 -18.97 7.33 -0.30
CA GLY A 120 -18.52 8.11 -1.46
C GLY A 120 -17.20 7.57 -2.02
N CYS A 121 -16.54 8.34 -2.87
CA CYS A 121 -15.22 7.98 -3.40
C CYS A 121 -14.22 9.13 -3.37
N ASN A 122 -12.95 8.78 -3.25
CA ASN A 122 -11.82 9.65 -3.47
C ASN A 122 -11.36 9.50 -4.93
N ASP A 123 -11.69 10.49 -5.76
CA ASP A 123 -11.42 10.46 -7.19
C ASP A 123 -9.92 10.45 -7.53
N ASP A 124 -9.09 11.03 -6.67
CA ASP A 124 -7.64 11.03 -6.89
C ASP A 124 -7.05 9.63 -6.67
N VAL A 125 -7.51 8.91 -5.65
CA VAL A 125 -7.10 7.52 -5.39
C VAL A 125 -7.59 6.60 -6.50
N ARG A 126 -8.84 6.77 -6.95
CA ARG A 126 -9.39 6.02 -8.09
C ARG A 126 -8.58 6.25 -9.37
N ARG A 127 -8.30 7.51 -9.70
CA ARG A 127 -7.51 7.87 -10.88
C ARG A 127 -6.11 7.27 -10.83
N MET A 128 -5.43 7.31 -9.68
CA MET A 128 -4.11 6.68 -9.52
C MET A 128 -4.15 5.16 -9.69
N HIS A 129 -5.19 4.51 -9.17
CA HIS A 129 -5.38 3.07 -9.32
C HIS A 129 -5.63 2.70 -10.79
N ASP A 130 -6.46 3.47 -11.51
CA ASP A 130 -6.76 3.24 -12.93
C ASP A 130 -5.52 3.47 -13.82
N GLU A 131 -4.75 4.54 -13.57
CA GLU A 131 -3.47 4.80 -14.25
C GLU A 131 -2.49 3.64 -14.08
N GLN A 132 -2.50 2.99 -12.91
CA GLN A 132 -1.63 1.85 -12.63
C GLN A 132 -2.08 0.57 -13.31
N GLN A 133 -3.39 0.29 -13.40
CA GLN A 133 -3.91 -0.84 -14.17
C GLN A 133 -3.47 -0.74 -15.64
N LEU A 134 -3.61 0.45 -16.23
CA LEU A 134 -3.15 0.73 -17.60
C LEU A 134 -1.63 0.55 -17.75
N ALA A 135 -0.84 0.96 -16.74
CA ALA A 135 0.61 0.82 -16.78
C ALA A 135 1.07 -0.65 -16.64
N ASP A 136 0.40 -1.46 -15.83
CA ASP A 136 0.70 -2.89 -15.70
C ASP A 136 0.26 -3.69 -16.94
N GLU A 137 -0.82 -3.29 -17.62
CA GLU A 137 -1.22 -3.81 -18.93
C GLU A 137 -0.19 -3.46 -20.02
N ALA A 138 0.25 -2.21 -20.08
CA ALA A 138 1.25 -1.76 -21.05
C ALA A 138 2.66 -2.35 -20.81
N ALA A 139 2.97 -2.70 -19.56
CA ALA A 139 4.25 -3.33 -19.19
C ALA A 139 4.25 -4.86 -19.35
N SER A 140 3.11 -5.48 -19.68
CA SER A 140 3.03 -6.90 -20.01
C SER A 140 3.35 -7.11 -21.49
N PRO A 141 4.41 -7.87 -21.85
CA PRO A 141 4.74 -8.11 -23.24
C PRO A 141 3.62 -8.93 -23.90
N ALA A 142 3.16 -8.46 -25.06
CA ALA A 142 2.16 -9.13 -25.87
C ALA A 142 2.53 -10.57 -26.23
N GLY A 143 1.55 -11.47 -26.09
CA GLY A 143 1.52 -12.84 -26.59
C GLY A 143 0.49 -13.64 -25.77
N SER A 144 -0.69 -14.02 -26.23
CA SER A 144 -1.16 -14.26 -27.59
C SER A 144 -2.56 -13.69 -27.80
N GLY A 145 -2.76 -13.05 -28.95
CA GLY A 145 -4.09 -12.92 -29.52
C GLY A 145 -4.60 -14.28 -30.00
N ALA A 146 -5.84 -14.58 -29.68
CA ALA A 146 -6.70 -15.42 -30.50
C ALA A 146 -8.13 -14.91 -30.35
N SER A 147 -8.54 -14.10 -31.32
CA SER A 147 -9.92 -13.75 -31.59
C SER A 147 -10.68 -15.00 -32.07
N THR A 148 -11.81 -15.31 -31.39
CA THR A 148 -13.10 -15.87 -31.88
C THR A 148 -13.12 -17.13 -32.80
N PRO A 149 -14.18 -18.00 -32.80
CA PRO A 149 -15.59 -17.62 -32.86
C PRO A 149 -16.64 -18.54 -32.16
N THR A 150 -17.88 -18.10 -32.32
CA THR A 150 -19.20 -18.49 -31.82
C THR A 150 -19.75 -19.89 -32.21
N LYS A 151 -20.57 -20.48 -31.30
CA LYS A 151 -21.84 -21.28 -31.50
C LYS A 151 -21.72 -22.80 -31.86
N PRO A 152 -22.73 -23.71 -31.62
CA PRO A 152 -23.97 -23.77 -30.78
C PRO A 152 -24.06 -24.96 -29.77
N GLU A 153 -25.18 -25.01 -29.02
CA GLU A 153 -25.83 -26.11 -28.24
C GLU A 153 -25.58 -27.58 -28.65
N PRO A 154 -25.88 -28.53 -27.74
CA PRO A 154 -27.12 -29.30 -27.95
C PRO A 154 -28.03 -29.41 -26.71
N ALA A 155 -29.32 -29.46 -27.01
CA ALA A 155 -30.42 -29.71 -26.11
C ALA A 155 -30.51 -31.17 -25.63
N GLY A 156 -31.12 -31.35 -24.45
CA GLY A 156 -31.98 -32.49 -24.15
C GLY A 156 -31.53 -33.39 -22.99
N GLN A 157 -32.10 -33.18 -21.80
CA GLN A 157 -33.06 -34.10 -21.15
C GLN A 157 -33.27 -33.70 -19.68
N ALA A 158 -34.55 -33.59 -19.29
CA ALA A 158 -35.07 -33.64 -17.92
C ALA A 158 -35.96 -34.91 -17.82
N PRO A 159 -36.60 -35.25 -16.68
CA PRO A 159 -36.32 -35.02 -15.25
C PRO A 159 -36.34 -36.33 -14.43
N GLY A 160 -36.02 -36.27 -13.13
CA GLY A 160 -36.36 -37.29 -12.12
C GLY A 160 -36.05 -36.72 -10.74
N ASP A 161 -37.06 -36.40 -9.92
CA ASP A 161 -37.59 -37.25 -8.84
C ASP A 161 -36.45 -37.71 -7.91
N GLY A 162 -36.37 -37.39 -6.63
CA GLY A 162 -37.30 -36.89 -5.62
C GLY A 162 -36.66 -37.23 -4.27
N ASP A 163 -37.17 -36.63 -3.19
CA ASP A 163 -36.86 -36.91 -1.78
C ASP A 163 -35.53 -36.33 -1.24
N GLU A 164 -35.42 -35.81 -0.02
CA GLU A 164 -36.35 -35.54 1.09
C GLU A 164 -35.58 -34.59 2.04
N PHE A 165 -36.33 -33.85 2.86
CA PHE A 165 -35.82 -32.90 3.84
C PHE A 165 -35.05 -33.59 4.98
N GLU A 166 -33.88 -33.06 5.33
CA GLU A 166 -33.41 -33.01 6.71
C GLU A 166 -32.84 -31.60 6.95
N ASP A 167 -33.70 -30.73 7.50
CA ASP A 167 -33.28 -29.64 8.36
C ASP A 167 -32.69 -30.29 9.61
N ASP A 168 -31.37 -30.26 9.76
CA ASP A 168 -30.72 -30.37 11.06
C ASP A 168 -30.02 -29.03 11.32
N ASP A 169 -30.51 -28.36 12.37
CA ASP A 169 -29.95 -27.17 12.99
C ASP A 169 -28.51 -27.46 13.45
N ASP A 170 -27.51 -26.98 12.70
CA ASP A 170 -26.14 -26.78 13.19
C ASP A 170 -25.85 -25.26 13.24
N ASP A 171 -26.51 -24.57 14.17
CA ASP A 171 -26.19 -23.19 14.55
C ASP A 171 -24.87 -23.07 15.35
N ASP A 172 -24.11 -24.17 15.52
CA ASP A 172 -22.82 -24.20 16.21
C ASP A 172 -21.59 -24.31 15.26
N ASP A 173 -21.75 -24.29 13.93
CA ASP A 173 -20.63 -24.46 12.96
C ASP A 173 -20.17 -23.18 12.22
N MET A 174 -20.63 -21.99 12.62
CA MET A 174 -20.15 -20.73 11.99
C MET A 174 -18.77 -20.27 12.49
N GLU A 175 -18.35 -20.69 13.69
CA GLU A 175 -17.07 -20.25 14.26
C GLU A 175 -15.87 -21.01 13.62
N GLY A 176 -16.07 -22.29 13.27
CA GLY A 176 -15.06 -23.14 12.61
C GLY A 176 -14.79 -22.76 11.16
N ALA A 177 -15.82 -22.42 10.39
CA ALA A 177 -15.70 -21.96 9.00
C ALA A 177 -14.88 -20.66 8.89
N PHE A 178 -15.02 -19.77 9.88
CA PHE A 178 -14.29 -18.50 9.90
C PHE A 178 -12.81 -18.67 10.28
N ASP A 179 -12.51 -19.62 11.17
CA ASP A 179 -11.13 -19.96 11.54
C ASP A 179 -10.38 -20.65 10.37
N GLU A 180 -11.07 -21.47 9.56
CA GLU A 180 -10.53 -22.02 8.31
C GLU A 180 -10.27 -20.92 7.26
N PHE A 181 -11.18 -19.95 7.15
CA PHE A 181 -11.06 -18.77 6.27
C PHE A 181 -9.89 -17.86 6.67
N GLU A 182 -9.72 -17.64 7.98
CA GLU A 182 -8.59 -16.90 8.57
C GLU A 182 -7.26 -17.63 8.35
N ALA A 183 -7.22 -18.95 8.51
CA ALA A 183 -6.03 -19.77 8.30
C ALA A 183 -5.53 -19.68 6.84
N LEU A 184 -6.44 -19.58 5.87
CA LEU A 184 -6.13 -19.52 4.44
C LEU A 184 -5.84 -18.10 3.93
N ALA A 185 -6.49 -17.07 4.49
CA ALA A 185 -6.19 -15.67 4.20
C ALA A 185 -4.80 -15.24 4.70
N PHE A 186 -4.31 -15.92 5.75
CA PHE A 186 -3.00 -15.68 6.36
C PHE A 186 -2.28 -17.04 6.59
N PRO A 187 -1.66 -17.64 5.56
CA PRO A 187 -1.07 -18.97 5.69
C PRO A 187 0.10 -18.98 6.68
N ALA A 188 0.09 -19.92 7.63
CA ALA A 188 1.27 -20.30 8.40
C ALA A 188 2.10 -21.26 7.54
N SER A 189 3.32 -20.85 7.18
CA SER A 189 4.21 -21.58 6.26
C SER A 189 4.36 -23.07 6.59
N LYS A 190 3.78 -23.95 5.75
CA LYS A 190 4.25 -25.30 5.42
C LYS A 190 3.92 -25.58 3.94
N THR A 191 4.96 -25.66 3.09
CA THR A 191 5.00 -25.81 1.61
C THR A 191 4.32 -27.06 1.01
N PRO A 192 4.14 -27.19 -0.34
CA PRO A 192 3.98 -26.16 -1.39
C PRO A 192 2.80 -26.42 -2.38
N ALA A 193 2.10 -25.36 -2.77
CA ALA A 193 1.40 -25.25 -4.07
C ALA A 193 1.70 -23.85 -4.62
N PRO A 194 1.67 -23.59 -5.94
CA PRO A 194 2.12 -22.33 -6.53
C PRO A 194 1.08 -21.22 -6.32
N ALA A 195 0.91 -20.80 -5.07
CA ALA A 195 0.17 -19.61 -4.72
C ALA A 195 1.11 -18.41 -4.90
N HIS A 196 0.67 -17.45 -5.71
CA HIS A 196 1.32 -16.15 -5.85
C HIS A 196 1.63 -15.57 -4.47
N PRO A 197 2.86 -15.09 -4.21
CA PRO A 197 3.22 -14.60 -2.89
C PRO A 197 2.33 -13.39 -2.54
N SER A 198 1.46 -13.57 -1.55
CA SER A 198 0.65 -12.53 -0.94
C SER A 198 1.58 -11.54 -0.25
N LYS A 199 1.92 -10.46 -0.94
CA LYS A 199 2.73 -9.38 -0.38
C LYS A 199 1.89 -8.62 0.67
N PRO A 200 2.49 -8.21 1.80
CA PRO A 200 1.85 -7.29 2.71
C PRO A 200 1.57 -5.98 1.96
N ALA A 201 0.29 -5.64 1.80
CA ALA A 201 -0.14 -4.38 1.20
C ALA A 201 0.25 -3.25 2.17
N LEU A 202 1.29 -2.51 1.81
CA LEU A 202 1.77 -1.37 2.58
C LEU A 202 0.87 -0.15 2.34
N PRO A 203 0.82 0.79 3.29
CA PRO A 203 -0.25 1.77 3.32
C PRO A 203 -0.13 2.87 2.22
N VAL A 204 -1.24 3.29 1.61
CA VAL A 204 -1.39 4.28 0.51
C VAL A 204 -1.12 5.69 1.05
N ALA A 205 -0.17 6.42 0.45
CA ALA A 205 0.00 7.84 0.75
C ALA A 205 -1.01 8.61 -0.08
N LEU A 206 -2.03 9.16 0.58
CA LEU A 206 -3.09 9.88 -0.11
C LEU A 206 -2.55 11.14 -0.79
N PRO A 207 -3.03 11.48 -1.98
CA PRO A 207 -2.91 12.83 -2.53
C PRO A 207 -3.72 13.75 -1.62
N ARG A 208 -3.12 14.19 -0.52
CA ARG A 208 -3.67 15.26 0.29
C ARG A 208 -3.31 16.57 -0.39
N ASP A 209 -4.30 17.44 -0.48
CA ASP A 209 -4.09 18.81 -0.92
C ASP A 209 -3.29 19.55 0.17
N TRP A 210 -1.96 19.52 0.05
CA TRP A 210 -1.03 20.00 1.08
C TRP A 210 -0.70 21.49 0.89
N HIS A 211 -1.76 22.31 0.79
CA HIS A 211 -1.64 23.77 0.77
C HIS A 211 -1.15 24.33 2.10
N ASP A 212 -1.51 23.66 3.21
CA ASP A 212 -0.94 23.93 4.54
C ASP A 212 0.16 22.92 4.87
N VAL A 213 1.40 23.40 4.85
CA VAL A 213 2.59 22.58 5.13
C VAL A 213 2.63 22.04 6.56
N GLN A 214 1.88 22.64 7.50
CA GLN A 214 1.81 22.17 8.88
C GLN A 214 0.90 20.95 9.06
N THR A 215 0.09 20.62 8.06
CA THR A 215 -0.69 19.37 8.08
C THR A 215 0.25 18.17 7.90
N PRO A 216 0.25 17.18 8.81
CA PRO A 216 1.11 16.02 8.71
C PRO A 216 0.84 15.17 7.46
N LEU A 217 1.92 14.71 6.82
CA LEU A 217 1.88 13.77 5.71
C LEU A 217 2.21 12.36 6.18
N LYS A 218 1.57 11.38 5.54
CA LYS A 218 1.91 9.97 5.71
C LYS A 218 3.25 9.67 5.04
N LEU A 219 4.24 9.29 5.84
CA LEU A 219 5.59 8.98 5.40
C LEU A 219 5.76 7.48 5.14
N THR A 220 6.39 7.15 4.02
CA THR A 220 6.78 5.81 3.61
C THR A 220 8.27 5.63 3.88
N THR A 221 8.64 4.58 4.60
CA THR A 221 10.04 4.23 4.83
C THR A 221 10.69 3.66 3.57
N LEU A 222 11.99 3.83 3.41
CA LEU A 222 12.70 3.37 2.22
C LEU A 222 12.66 1.85 2.05
N ARG A 223 12.67 1.06 3.14
CA ARG A 223 12.49 -0.40 3.10
C ARG A 223 11.15 -0.81 2.50
N ALA A 224 10.12 0.02 2.65
CA ALA A 224 8.75 -0.27 2.23
C ALA A 224 8.54 -0.13 0.72
N ILE A 225 9.35 0.70 0.04
CA ILE A 225 9.24 1.01 -1.40
C ILE A 225 9.03 -0.20 -2.33
N PRO A 226 9.76 -1.32 -2.19
CA PRO A 226 9.64 -2.47 -3.11
C PRO A 226 8.36 -3.28 -2.91
N ASN A 227 7.68 -3.05 -1.79
CA ASN A 227 6.54 -3.81 -1.30
C ASN A 227 5.26 -2.96 -1.23
N LEU A 228 5.28 -1.73 -1.76
CA LEU A 228 4.08 -0.92 -1.89
C LEU A 228 3.00 -1.68 -2.68
N PRO A 229 1.70 -1.43 -2.40
CA PRO A 229 0.60 -2.17 -3.03
C PRO A 229 0.70 -2.14 -4.55
N TYR A 230 1.11 -0.98 -5.05
CA TYR A 230 1.34 -0.76 -6.46
C TYR A 230 2.81 -0.88 -6.81
N ARG A 231 3.02 -1.62 -7.88
CA ARG A 231 4.30 -2.10 -8.34
C ARG A 231 5.21 -1.02 -8.91
N GLN A 232 4.65 0.10 -9.38
CA GLN A 232 5.36 1.26 -9.89
C GLN A 232 4.42 2.48 -9.90
N ASN A 233 4.95 3.66 -10.18
CA ASN A 233 4.22 4.92 -10.34
C ASN A 233 3.36 5.34 -9.14
N TRP A 234 3.55 4.68 -8.00
CA TRP A 234 2.79 4.95 -6.79
C TRP A 234 3.35 6.15 -6.06
N SER A 235 2.51 7.16 -5.83
CA SER A 235 2.87 8.37 -5.11
C SER A 235 3.07 8.07 -3.62
N CYS A 236 4.24 8.41 -3.08
CA CYS A 236 4.55 8.35 -1.66
C CYS A 236 5.30 9.60 -1.18
N ASN A 237 5.27 9.83 0.13
CA ASN A 237 6.07 10.86 0.78
C ASN A 237 7.16 10.18 1.61
N VAL A 238 8.36 10.74 1.65
CA VAL A 238 9.52 10.11 2.27
C VAL A 238 10.32 11.17 3.02
N LEU A 239 10.74 10.86 4.25
CA LEU A 239 11.79 11.59 4.95
C LEU A 239 13.08 10.76 4.88
N ALA A 240 14.14 11.31 4.31
CA ALA A 240 15.41 10.61 4.11
C ALA A 240 16.62 11.54 4.22
N ILE A 241 17.81 10.97 4.36
CA ILE A 241 19.09 11.68 4.23
C ILE A 241 19.59 11.57 2.80
N VAL A 242 20.12 12.66 2.26
CA VAL A 242 20.84 12.65 0.96
C VAL A 242 22.26 12.12 1.17
N ALA A 243 22.52 10.88 0.78
CA ALA A 243 23.84 10.28 0.89
C ALA A 243 24.77 10.68 -0.27
N SER A 244 24.23 10.88 -1.48
CA SER A 244 24.96 11.46 -2.60
C SER A 244 24.03 12.13 -3.61
N LEU A 245 24.59 13.07 -4.38
CA LEU A 245 23.89 13.82 -5.40
C LEU A 245 24.79 13.94 -6.63
N SER A 246 24.26 13.59 -7.80
CA SER A 246 24.95 13.76 -9.09
C SER A 246 24.80 15.19 -9.62
N ALA A 247 25.63 15.54 -10.62
CA ALA A 247 25.38 16.69 -11.46
C ALA A 247 24.12 16.47 -12.32
N VAL A 248 23.60 17.52 -12.95
CA VAL A 248 22.50 17.36 -13.92
C VAL A 248 23.07 16.73 -15.19
N GLU A 249 22.48 15.60 -15.58
CA GLU A 249 22.90 14.81 -16.72
C GLU A 249 21.86 14.85 -17.85
N SER A 250 22.30 14.56 -19.06
CA SER A 250 21.41 14.37 -20.20
C SER A 250 20.68 13.03 -20.05
N CYS A 251 19.39 12.98 -20.38
CA CYS A 251 18.58 11.77 -20.35
C CYS A 251 17.88 11.55 -21.68
N HIS A 252 17.58 10.29 -22.02
CA HIS A 252 16.83 9.96 -23.23
C HIS A 252 15.33 10.19 -23.10
N LEU A 253 14.82 10.40 -21.88
CA LEU A 253 13.41 10.67 -21.60
C LEU A 253 13.17 12.17 -21.49
N PRO A 254 12.08 12.73 -22.08
CA PRO A 254 11.66 14.10 -21.83
C PRO A 254 11.60 14.39 -20.32
N PRO A 255 12.13 15.53 -19.84
CA PRO A 255 12.60 16.72 -20.56
C PRO A 255 14.08 16.65 -21.02
N TYR A 256 14.60 15.45 -21.25
CA TYR A 256 15.97 15.12 -21.68
C TYR A 256 17.07 15.51 -20.70
N ARG A 257 16.68 15.80 -19.45
CA ARG A 257 17.58 16.16 -18.36
C ARG A 257 17.11 15.45 -17.11
N GLN A 258 18.05 14.96 -16.32
CA GLN A 258 17.76 14.35 -15.03
C GLN A 258 18.85 14.65 -14.03
N ARG A 259 18.51 14.57 -12.75
CA ARG A 259 19.48 14.48 -11.66
C ARG A 259 19.19 13.22 -10.86
N THR A 260 20.23 12.51 -10.47
CA THR A 260 20.10 11.34 -9.60
C THR A 260 20.66 11.62 -8.21
N ALA A 261 20.06 11.00 -7.20
CA ALA A 261 20.52 11.03 -5.82
C ALA A 261 20.46 9.63 -5.22
N ARG A 262 21.33 9.38 -4.24
CA ARG A 262 21.23 8.24 -3.33
C ARG A 262 20.70 8.76 -2.00
N ILE A 263 19.61 8.16 -1.53
CA ILE A 263 18.96 8.55 -0.28
C ILE A 263 18.88 7.37 0.69
N THR A 264 18.90 7.64 1.98
CA THR A 264 18.89 6.61 3.02
C THR A 264 18.07 7.02 4.24
N ASP A 265 17.57 6.05 4.99
CA ASP A 265 16.84 6.26 6.23
C ASP A 265 17.17 5.11 7.23
N PRO A 266 16.75 5.20 8.50
CA PRO A 266 17.02 4.16 9.49
C PRO A 266 16.37 2.82 9.18
N SER A 267 15.39 2.79 8.26
CA SER A 267 14.66 1.58 7.93
C SER A 267 15.51 0.60 7.12
N THR A 268 16.55 1.04 6.39
CA THR A 268 17.30 0.17 5.48
C THR A 268 18.77 0.54 5.41
N ALA A 269 19.64 -0.46 5.32
CA ALA A 269 21.07 -0.25 5.04
C ALA A 269 21.34 0.12 3.57
N LYS A 270 20.33 -0.01 2.70
CA LYS A 270 20.44 0.28 1.27
C LYS A 270 20.23 1.77 1.00
N GLN A 271 21.13 2.36 0.22
CA GLN A 271 20.90 3.66 -0.39
C GLN A 271 19.97 3.55 -1.61
N VAL A 272 18.72 3.99 -1.45
CA VAL A 272 17.69 3.98 -2.49
C VAL A 272 18.01 5.00 -3.57
N HIS A 273 17.80 4.61 -4.83
CA HIS A 273 18.01 5.47 -5.98
C HIS A 273 16.80 6.40 -6.19
N LEU A 274 17.04 7.71 -6.29
CA LEU A 274 16.07 8.73 -6.67
C LEU A 274 16.48 9.33 -8.02
N ALA A 275 15.58 9.32 -9.00
CA ALA A 275 15.77 10.06 -10.26
C ALA A 275 14.78 11.21 -10.39
N VAL A 276 15.30 12.41 -10.62
CA VAL A 276 14.54 13.65 -10.67
C VAL A 276 14.52 14.17 -12.10
N PHE A 277 13.33 14.24 -12.67
CA PHE A 277 13.06 14.82 -14.00
C PHE A 277 12.34 16.17 -13.89
N LEU A 278 11.65 16.42 -12.78
CA LEU A 278 11.03 17.72 -12.49
C LEU A 278 12.10 18.71 -12.03
N ASP A 279 12.37 19.70 -12.87
CA ASP A 279 13.28 20.82 -12.59
C ASP A 279 14.61 20.35 -11.96
N PRO A 280 15.38 19.49 -12.64
CA PRO A 280 16.54 18.81 -12.07
C PRO A 280 17.67 19.77 -11.67
N ASP A 281 17.69 20.99 -12.19
CA ASP A 281 18.62 22.05 -11.76
C ASP A 281 18.27 22.59 -10.37
N GLU A 282 16.97 22.70 -10.08
CA GLU A 282 16.45 23.27 -8.82
C GLU A 282 16.56 22.28 -7.66
N PHE A 283 16.49 20.97 -7.93
CA PHE A 283 16.71 19.94 -6.92
C PHE A 283 18.19 19.85 -6.51
N ASN A 284 18.62 20.73 -5.62
CA ASN A 284 20.02 20.84 -5.17
C ASN A 284 20.17 20.76 -3.63
N PRO A 285 19.70 19.67 -2.99
CA PRO A 285 19.89 19.50 -1.55
C PRO A 285 21.36 19.26 -1.19
N ARG A 286 21.77 19.66 0.01
CA ARG A 286 23.11 19.34 0.54
C ARG A 286 23.23 17.85 0.84
N VAL A 287 24.35 17.24 0.46
CA VAL A 287 24.71 15.89 0.95
C VAL A 287 24.82 15.93 2.47
N GLY A 288 24.29 14.90 3.13
CA GLY A 288 24.15 14.80 4.60
C GLY A 288 22.94 15.54 5.18
N SER A 289 22.17 16.29 4.38
CA SER A 289 20.94 16.93 4.87
C SER A 289 19.74 15.98 4.88
N ALA A 290 18.81 16.23 5.81
CA ALA A 290 17.51 15.59 5.78
C ALA A 290 16.64 16.25 4.70
N VAL A 291 15.95 15.44 3.92
CA VAL A 291 15.02 15.89 2.89
C VAL A 291 13.66 15.24 3.08
N LEU A 292 12.62 16.06 3.13
CA LEU A 292 11.25 15.62 2.97
C LEU A 292 10.92 15.69 1.47
N LEU A 293 10.58 14.54 0.88
CA LEU A 293 10.15 14.40 -0.50
C LEU A 293 8.66 14.10 -0.53
N THR A 294 7.89 14.88 -1.29
CA THR A 294 6.43 14.72 -1.38
C THR A 294 5.99 14.32 -2.78
N GLY A 295 5.05 13.38 -2.82
CA GLY A 295 4.51 12.81 -4.04
C GLY A 295 5.57 12.32 -5.03
N VAL A 296 6.59 11.61 -4.54
CA VAL A 296 7.55 10.89 -5.38
C VAL A 296 6.97 9.53 -5.73
N LYS A 297 7.27 9.02 -6.94
CA LYS A 297 6.68 7.79 -7.46
C LYS A 297 7.62 6.60 -7.32
N ASN A 298 7.13 5.46 -6.82
CA ASN A 298 7.95 4.26 -6.69
C ASN A 298 8.23 3.57 -8.04
N HIS A 299 9.34 2.84 -8.11
CA HIS A 299 9.71 1.98 -9.23
C HIS A 299 10.45 0.73 -8.76
N ARG A 300 10.44 -0.31 -9.59
CA ARG A 300 11.11 -1.59 -9.28
C ARG A 300 12.62 -1.61 -9.55
N PHE A 301 13.15 -0.56 -10.17
CA PHE A 301 14.58 -0.51 -10.49
C PHE A 301 15.42 -0.58 -9.21
N ASP A 302 16.53 -1.32 -9.28
CA ASP A 302 17.45 -1.56 -8.16
C ASP A 302 16.70 -2.02 -6.90
N GLY A 303 15.79 -3.00 -7.04
CA GLY A 303 15.04 -3.55 -5.90
C GLY A 303 14.21 -2.53 -5.12
N GLY A 304 13.83 -1.40 -5.74
CA GLY A 304 13.10 -0.29 -5.13
C GLY A 304 13.79 1.04 -5.37
N SER A 305 13.15 1.93 -6.14
CA SER A 305 13.64 3.28 -6.45
C SER A 305 12.49 4.28 -6.47
N LEU A 306 12.84 5.56 -6.49
CA LEU A 306 11.90 6.67 -6.56
C LEU A 306 12.16 7.52 -7.79
N LYS A 307 11.09 8.10 -8.34
CA LYS A 307 11.17 9.08 -9.42
C LYS A 307 10.30 10.30 -9.12
N LYS A 308 10.77 11.47 -9.51
CA LYS A 308 9.91 12.66 -9.62
C LYS A 308 9.78 13.06 -11.08
N TYR A 309 8.56 13.06 -11.61
CA TYR A 309 8.33 13.25 -13.03
C TYR A 309 8.11 14.72 -13.37
N ALA A 310 8.55 15.15 -14.56
CA ALA A 310 8.27 16.50 -15.06
C ALA A 310 6.76 16.77 -15.21
N SER A 311 5.94 15.72 -15.40
CA SER A 311 4.48 15.82 -15.43
C SER A 311 3.85 16.15 -14.06
N ASP A 312 4.61 16.06 -12.97
CA ASP A 312 4.14 16.46 -11.63
C ASP A 312 4.25 17.99 -11.42
N ARG A 313 4.66 18.75 -12.45
CA ARG A 313 4.73 20.21 -12.39
C ARG A 313 3.36 20.81 -12.06
N GLY A 314 3.37 21.88 -11.25
CA GLY A 314 2.15 22.57 -10.82
C GLY A 314 1.48 21.98 -9.57
N ARG A 315 1.98 20.86 -9.03
CA ARG A 315 1.50 20.26 -7.76
C ARG A 315 2.14 20.88 -6.51
N GLY A 316 2.60 22.13 -6.59
CA GLY A 316 3.29 22.82 -5.50
C GLY A 316 4.74 22.35 -5.26
N ARG A 317 5.29 22.77 -4.12
CA ARG A 317 6.66 22.43 -3.71
C ARG A 317 6.72 20.96 -3.30
N TRP A 318 7.63 20.21 -3.92
CA TRP A 318 7.71 18.76 -3.75
C TRP A 318 8.87 18.28 -2.88
N TRP A 319 9.76 19.17 -2.45
CA TRP A 319 10.88 18.80 -1.59
C TRP A 319 11.32 19.94 -0.65
N PHE A 320 11.81 19.57 0.53
CA PHE A 320 12.22 20.47 1.60
C PHE A 320 13.54 19.98 2.17
N GLN A 321 14.49 20.88 2.35
CA GLN A 321 15.77 20.58 2.97
C GLN A 321 15.73 21.00 4.42
N ASP A 322 16.14 20.10 5.31
CA ASP A 322 16.18 20.30 6.77
C ASP A 322 14.88 20.97 7.28
N PRO A 323 13.69 20.36 7.10
CA PRO A 323 12.40 21.00 7.35
C PRO A 323 12.07 21.11 8.85
N TRP A 324 12.92 21.79 9.62
CA TRP A 324 12.78 22.01 11.05
C TRP A 324 11.51 22.79 11.42
N GLU A 325 10.99 23.56 10.47
CA GLU A 325 9.72 24.28 10.59
C GLU A 325 8.49 23.36 10.63
N LEU A 326 8.63 22.10 10.22
CA LEU A 326 7.55 21.12 10.21
C LEU A 326 7.61 20.29 11.49
N ALA A 327 6.88 20.72 12.53
CA ALA A 327 6.97 20.11 13.87
C ALA A 327 6.58 18.62 13.90
N TRP A 328 5.78 18.15 12.95
CA TRP A 328 5.36 16.76 12.80
C TRP A 328 6.43 15.88 12.12
N CYS A 329 7.43 16.49 11.48
CA CYS A 329 8.48 15.79 10.75
C CYS A 329 9.69 15.55 11.66
N ASP A 330 10.06 14.28 11.88
CA ASP A 330 11.17 13.91 12.79
C ASP A 330 12.55 14.14 12.16
N VAL A 331 12.89 15.41 11.92
CA VAL A 331 14.18 15.83 11.36
C VAL A 331 15.31 15.59 12.36
N ARG A 332 15.04 15.71 13.66
CA ARG A 332 16.04 15.45 14.71
C ARG A 332 16.44 13.97 14.71
N GLY A 333 15.48 13.07 14.83
CA GLY A 333 15.76 11.64 14.93
C GLY A 333 16.52 11.09 13.73
N ILE A 334 16.15 11.48 12.51
CA ILE A 334 16.87 11.00 11.32
C ILE A 334 18.30 11.55 11.22
N LYS A 335 18.57 12.77 11.71
CA LYS A 335 19.91 13.37 11.68
C LYS A 335 20.80 12.82 12.78
N ASP A 336 20.26 12.59 13.97
CA ASP A 336 20.98 11.94 15.07
C ASP A 336 21.42 10.52 14.64
N TRP A 337 20.53 9.75 14.02
CA TRP A 337 20.87 8.44 13.42
C TRP A 337 21.96 8.54 12.35
N TRP A 338 21.90 9.54 11.47
CA TRP A 338 22.91 9.71 10.43
C TRP A 338 24.29 10.01 11.01
N ALA A 339 24.36 10.84 12.05
CA ALA A 339 25.60 11.15 12.74
C ALA A 339 26.23 9.90 13.38
N GLU A 340 25.41 9.01 13.97
CA GLU A 340 25.87 7.71 14.48
C GLU A 340 26.42 6.81 13.35
N MET A 341 25.74 6.79 12.19
CA MET A 341 26.21 6.05 11.03
C MET A 341 27.52 6.60 10.47
N GLU A 342 27.67 7.91 10.34
CA GLU A 342 28.92 8.54 9.90
C GLU A 342 30.06 8.24 10.87
N ALA A 343 29.80 8.30 12.18
CA ALA A 343 30.78 7.95 13.20
C ALA A 343 31.21 6.48 13.10
N TYR A 344 30.26 5.57 12.88
CA TYR A 344 30.53 4.14 12.70
C TYR A 344 31.37 3.86 11.44
N PHE A 345 31.01 4.46 10.30
CA PHE A 345 31.80 4.29 9.07
C PHE A 345 33.20 4.88 9.21
N ALA A 346 33.32 6.05 9.85
CA ALA A 346 34.63 6.66 10.12
C ALA A 346 35.51 5.77 11.01
N SER A 347 34.94 5.09 12.02
CA SER A 347 35.70 4.16 12.86
C SER A 347 36.17 2.92 12.10
N GLN A 348 35.33 2.34 11.23
CA GLN A 348 35.73 1.16 10.44
C GLN A 348 36.84 1.47 9.42
N LEU A 349 36.76 2.62 8.76
CA LEU A 349 37.83 3.09 7.85
C LEU A 349 39.15 3.34 8.59
N SER A 350 39.11 3.74 9.86
CA SER A 350 40.32 3.93 10.67
C SER A 350 40.97 2.62 11.12
N GLU A 351 40.20 1.54 11.30
CA GLU A 351 40.72 0.21 11.66
C GLU A 351 41.38 -0.50 10.46
N GLU A 352 40.83 -0.38 9.26
CA GLU A 352 41.42 -0.99 8.04
C GLU A 352 42.78 -0.38 7.66
N VAL A 353 43.01 0.90 7.95
CA VAL A 353 44.29 1.58 7.66
C VAL A 353 45.41 1.15 8.62
N VAL A 354 45.07 0.63 9.81
CA VAL A 354 46.05 0.19 10.81
C VAL A 354 46.40 -1.30 10.66
N GLY A 355 45.57 -2.11 10.00
CA GLY A 355 45.78 -3.55 9.81
C GLY A 355 46.60 -3.96 8.58
N GLY A 356 47.11 -3.00 7.80
CA GLY A 356 47.78 -3.24 6.51
C GLY A 356 49.30 -3.47 6.56
N ASP A 357 49.94 -3.35 7.72
CA ASP A 357 51.37 -3.62 7.92
C ASP A 357 51.56 -4.70 9.00
N VAL A 358 51.46 -5.99 8.61
CA VAL A 358 52.11 -7.10 9.31
C VAL A 358 52.71 -8.07 8.30
#